data_AF-A0A642UUI0-F1
#
_entry.id   AF-A0A642UUI0-F1
#
_cell.length_a   1.000
_cell.length_b   1.000
_cell.length_c   1.000
_cell.angle_alpha   90.00
_cell.angle_beta   90.00
_cell.angle_gamma   90.00
#
_symmetry.space_group_name_H-M   'P 1'
#
loop_
_entity.id
_entity.type
_entity.pdbx_description
1 polymer ?
#
loop_
_entity_poly.entity_id
_entity_poly.type
_entity_poly.pdbx_seq_one_letter_code
_entity_poly.pdbx_strand_id
1 'polypeptide(L)'
;MGLKEDGNHAYAAGEYVRAAKLYRDALAADPNNAVLYSNRCQCFLKLKDYNRAYKDAVAGINLIGDHDDKLAAKLYFRKGMALKGLGDVAKARYCFNKVLNYDATNTDAKTQMAQLGASVEVEAVTQLPQEFASMVTNEPTKAKPVTPEPVVSKSAQAEIDALFPSSKSSKKETQQPPKPSSTQTDSPQLNPLQLLTQLRRLSPEEKSRAYRYVVSLTPTDLDMFKSGVDSNFLEFYLEAIANTTDIDPQLVAQCLATLSKFPRYSLSMTMVDPKLRQAVQSKVPGARLD
;
A
#
# COMPACT_ATOMS: atom_id res chain seq x y z
N MET A 1 -19.28 -21.04 -19.10
CA MET A 1 -19.27 -20.18 -17.89
C MET A 1 -18.09 -19.25 -18.00
N GLY A 2 -18.22 -18.00 -17.54
CA GLY A 2 -17.12 -17.03 -17.61
C GLY A 2 -16.06 -17.28 -16.53
N LEU A 3 -14.81 -16.87 -16.75
CA LEU A 3 -13.71 -17.02 -15.77
C LEU A 3 -14.05 -16.49 -14.37
N LYS A 4 -14.86 -15.42 -14.29
CA LYS A 4 -15.39 -14.87 -13.04
C LYS A 4 -16.32 -15.84 -12.32
N GLU A 5 -17.22 -16.49 -13.05
CA GLU A 5 -18.19 -17.45 -12.51
C GLU A 5 -17.49 -18.72 -12.03
N ASP A 6 -16.53 -19.21 -12.81
CA ASP A 6 -15.69 -20.35 -12.42
C ASP A 6 -14.89 -20.04 -11.16
N GLY A 7 -14.35 -18.81 -11.05
CA GLY A 7 -13.70 -18.31 -9.84
C GLY A 7 -14.65 -18.28 -8.63
N ASN A 8 -15.90 -17.87 -8.83
CA ASN A 8 -16.92 -17.87 -7.78
C ASN A 8 -17.25 -19.30 -7.32
N HIS A 9 -17.39 -20.24 -8.25
CA HIS A 9 -17.63 -21.66 -7.94
C HIS A 9 -16.46 -22.28 -7.18
N ALA A 10 -15.21 -22.03 -7.63
CA ALA A 10 -14.01 -22.50 -6.94
C ALA A 10 -13.92 -21.90 -5.52
N TYR A 11 -14.26 -20.62 -5.35
CA TYR A 11 -14.28 -19.99 -4.03
C TYR A 11 -15.33 -20.61 -3.10
N ALA A 12 -16.53 -20.89 -3.62
CA ALA A 12 -17.60 -21.56 -2.86
C ALA A 12 -17.22 -23.00 -2.47
N ALA A 13 -16.44 -23.69 -3.31
CA ALA A 13 -15.89 -25.01 -3.03
C ALA A 13 -14.71 -24.99 -2.03
N GLY A 14 -14.26 -23.81 -1.57
CA GLY A 14 -13.10 -23.68 -0.67
C GLY A 14 -11.74 -23.77 -1.38
N GLU A 15 -11.73 -23.88 -2.72
CA GLU A 15 -10.51 -23.96 -3.53
C GLU A 15 -9.91 -22.57 -3.76
N TYR A 16 -9.48 -21.90 -2.69
CA TYR A 16 -9.10 -20.48 -2.73
C TYR A 16 -7.91 -20.18 -3.64
N VAL A 17 -6.93 -21.09 -3.77
CA VAL A 17 -5.78 -20.93 -4.68
C VAL A 17 -6.24 -20.96 -6.13
N ARG A 18 -7.11 -21.93 -6.48
CA ARG A 18 -7.68 -22.04 -7.82
C ARG A 18 -8.58 -20.84 -8.14
N ALA A 19 -9.42 -20.42 -7.19
CA ALA A 19 -10.26 -19.23 -7.32
C ALA A 19 -9.40 -17.98 -7.60
N ALA A 20 -8.32 -17.78 -6.83
CA ALA A 20 -7.41 -16.67 -7.06
C ALA A 20 -6.77 -16.69 -8.46
N LYS A 21 -6.39 -17.88 -8.96
CA LYS A 21 -5.88 -18.07 -10.32
C LYS A 21 -6.93 -17.70 -11.38
N LEU A 22 -8.17 -18.16 -11.22
CA LEU A 22 -9.27 -17.85 -12.15
C LEU A 22 -9.58 -16.35 -12.17
N TYR A 23 -9.59 -15.68 -11.01
CA TYR A 23 -9.76 -14.22 -10.97
C TYR A 23 -8.57 -13.46 -11.57
N ARG A 24 -7.34 -13.97 -11.43
CA ARG A 24 -6.17 -13.40 -12.11
C ARG A 24 -6.32 -13.50 -13.62
N ASP A 25 -6.74 -14.65 -14.12
CA ASP A 25 -6.93 -14.86 -15.56
C ASP A 25 -8.07 -13.99 -16.09
N ALA A 26 -9.15 -13.82 -15.30
CA ALA A 26 -10.22 -12.86 -15.61
C ALA A 26 -9.72 -11.40 -15.62
N LEU A 27 -8.84 -11.03 -14.69
CA LEU A 27 -8.22 -9.69 -14.64
C LEU A 27 -7.25 -9.44 -15.80
N ALA A 28 -6.66 -10.49 -16.39
CA ALA A 28 -5.86 -10.33 -17.59
C ALA A 28 -6.71 -9.92 -18.81
N ALA A 29 -7.99 -10.35 -18.84
CA ALA A 29 -8.95 -9.95 -19.86
C ALA A 29 -9.63 -8.60 -19.55
N ASP A 30 -9.91 -8.31 -18.28
CA ASP A 30 -10.53 -7.06 -17.84
C ASP A 30 -9.78 -6.44 -16.64
N PRO A 31 -8.66 -5.71 -16.87
CA PRO A 31 -7.81 -5.17 -15.82
C PRO A 31 -8.44 -4.06 -14.99
N ASN A 32 -9.54 -3.47 -15.46
CA ASN A 32 -10.23 -2.34 -14.82
C ASN A 32 -11.41 -2.79 -13.96
N ASN A 33 -11.62 -4.10 -13.80
CA ASN A 33 -12.73 -4.64 -13.04
C ASN A 33 -12.45 -4.70 -11.54
N ALA A 34 -12.91 -3.69 -10.79
CA ALA A 34 -12.75 -3.64 -9.34
C ALA A 34 -13.39 -4.83 -8.60
N VAL A 35 -14.46 -5.43 -9.15
CA VAL A 35 -15.10 -6.61 -8.55
C VAL A 35 -14.15 -7.80 -8.54
N LEU A 36 -13.39 -8.01 -9.62
CA LEU A 36 -12.43 -9.10 -9.72
C LEU A 36 -11.27 -8.94 -8.71
N TYR A 37 -10.75 -7.72 -8.53
CA TYR A 37 -9.79 -7.44 -7.46
C TYR A 37 -10.36 -7.72 -6.08
N SER A 38 -11.60 -7.31 -5.85
CA SER A 38 -12.29 -7.56 -4.59
C SER A 38 -12.40 -9.07 -4.31
N ASN A 39 -12.82 -9.86 -5.30
CA ASN A 39 -13.00 -11.31 -5.14
C ASN A 39 -11.66 -12.04 -4.97
N ARG A 40 -10.61 -11.63 -5.70
CA ARG A 40 -9.26 -12.18 -5.51
C ARG A 40 -8.66 -11.81 -4.16
N CYS A 41 -8.87 -10.58 -3.69
CA CYS A 41 -8.51 -10.14 -2.34
C CYS A 41 -9.11 -11.06 -1.26
N GLN A 42 -10.40 -11.42 -1.41
CA GLN A 42 -11.06 -12.33 -0.48
C GLN A 42 -10.40 -13.72 -0.45
N CYS A 43 -9.95 -14.23 -1.59
CA CYS A 43 -9.19 -15.49 -1.65
C CYS A 43 -7.90 -15.37 -0.85
N PHE A 44 -7.13 -14.30 -1.05
CA PHE A 44 -5.89 -14.07 -0.31
C PHE A 44 -6.11 -13.90 1.20
N LEU A 45 -7.21 -13.27 1.63
CA LEU A 45 -7.58 -13.22 3.05
C LEU A 45 -7.84 -14.62 3.64
N LYS A 46 -8.51 -15.50 2.90
CA LYS A 46 -8.74 -16.89 3.32
C LYS A 46 -7.44 -17.70 3.38
N LEU A 47 -6.49 -17.39 2.50
CA LEU A 47 -5.16 -17.98 2.47
C LEU A 47 -4.19 -17.35 3.49
N LYS A 48 -4.64 -16.35 4.27
CA LYS A 48 -3.82 -15.56 5.20
C LYS A 48 -2.64 -14.83 4.53
N ASP A 49 -2.69 -14.64 3.21
CA ASP A 49 -1.74 -13.80 2.48
C ASP A 49 -2.18 -12.34 2.51
N TYR A 50 -1.93 -11.71 3.65
CA TYR A 50 -2.39 -10.35 3.89
C TYR A 50 -1.71 -9.30 3.00
N ASN A 51 -0.48 -9.58 2.53
CA ASN A 51 0.24 -8.69 1.62
C ASN A 51 -0.43 -8.61 0.24
N ARG A 52 -0.75 -9.77 -0.36
CA ARG A 52 -1.46 -9.79 -1.65
C ARG A 52 -2.89 -9.28 -1.50
N ALA A 53 -3.58 -9.64 -0.41
CA ALA A 53 -4.91 -9.12 -0.11
C ALA A 53 -4.92 -7.58 -0.04
N TYR A 54 -3.96 -6.97 0.66
CA TYR A 54 -3.86 -5.52 0.76
C TYR A 54 -3.67 -4.85 -0.61
N LYS A 55 -2.79 -5.40 -1.45
CA LYS A 55 -2.53 -4.86 -2.80
C LYS A 55 -3.80 -4.88 -3.66
N ASP A 56 -4.52 -6.00 -3.66
CA ASP A 56 -5.77 -6.12 -4.42
C ASP A 56 -6.86 -5.17 -3.90
N ALA A 57 -6.99 -5.02 -2.58
CA ALA A 57 -7.95 -4.10 -2.01
C ALA A 57 -7.65 -2.65 -2.42
N VAL A 58 -6.38 -2.24 -2.42
CA VAL A 58 -5.96 -0.91 -2.87
C VAL A 58 -6.20 -0.71 -4.37
N ALA A 59 -5.86 -1.71 -5.20
CA ALA A 59 -6.11 -1.65 -6.64
C ALA A 59 -7.60 -1.49 -6.95
N GLY A 60 -8.46 -2.29 -6.29
CA GLY A 60 -9.91 -2.18 -6.44
C GLY A 60 -10.44 -0.80 -6.03
N ILE A 61 -9.98 -0.25 -4.90
CA ILE A 61 -10.42 1.09 -4.43
C ILE A 61 -10.04 2.19 -5.43
N ASN A 62 -8.85 2.11 -6.03
CA ASN A 62 -8.42 3.10 -7.00
C ASN A 62 -9.23 3.05 -8.31
N LEU A 63 -9.84 1.90 -8.64
CA LEU A 63 -10.60 1.70 -9.87
C LEU A 63 -12.05 2.14 -9.76
N ILE A 64 -12.69 1.95 -8.60
CA ILE A 64 -14.11 2.31 -8.41
C ILE A 64 -14.36 3.83 -8.38
N GLY A 65 -13.39 4.62 -7.91
CA GLY A 65 -13.64 6.02 -7.57
C GLY A 65 -14.80 6.17 -6.57
N ASP A 66 -15.64 7.18 -6.76
CA ASP A 66 -16.79 7.49 -5.90
C ASP A 66 -18.13 6.96 -6.44
N HIS A 67 -18.10 5.93 -7.30
CA HIS A 67 -19.29 5.51 -8.07
C HIS A 67 -20.03 4.28 -7.54
N ASP A 68 -19.44 3.52 -6.60
CA ASP A 68 -20.06 2.32 -6.02
C ASP A 68 -19.75 2.17 -4.52
N ASP A 69 -20.63 2.72 -3.69
CA ASP A 69 -20.52 2.68 -2.23
C ASP A 69 -20.52 1.25 -1.68
N LYS A 70 -21.26 0.33 -2.32
CA LYS A 70 -21.35 -1.06 -1.85
C LYS A 70 -20.04 -1.80 -2.10
N LEU A 71 -19.43 -1.61 -3.26
CA LEU A 71 -18.13 -2.18 -3.58
C LEU A 71 -17.01 -1.50 -2.79
N ALA A 72 -17.09 -0.17 -2.58
CA ALA A 72 -16.21 0.57 -1.70
C ALA A 72 -16.21 -0.01 -0.28
N ALA A 73 -17.39 -0.18 0.33
CA ALA A 73 -17.54 -0.78 1.64
C ALA A 73 -16.87 -2.17 1.71
N LYS A 74 -17.10 -3.05 0.72
CA LYS A 74 -16.46 -4.37 0.66
C LYS A 74 -14.94 -4.30 0.57
N LEU A 75 -14.40 -3.42 -0.27
CA LEU A 75 -12.96 -3.29 -0.46
C LEU A 75 -12.27 -2.66 0.75
N TYR A 76 -12.86 -1.63 1.37
CA TYR A 76 -12.36 -1.06 2.62
C TYR A 76 -12.41 -2.07 3.76
N PHE A 77 -13.47 -2.88 3.85
CA PHE A 77 -13.55 -3.95 4.85
C PHE A 77 -12.43 -4.97 4.66
N ARG A 78 -12.23 -5.45 3.43
CA ARG A 78 -11.17 -6.39 3.06
C ARG A 78 -9.76 -5.81 3.30
N LYS A 79 -9.56 -4.53 3.00
CA LYS A 79 -8.31 -3.80 3.32
C LYS A 79 -8.07 -3.74 4.83
N GLY A 80 -9.11 -3.46 5.62
CA GLY A 80 -9.05 -3.44 7.09
C GLY A 80 -8.67 -4.82 7.66
N MET A 81 -9.27 -5.89 7.13
CA MET A 81 -8.92 -7.26 7.50
C MET A 81 -7.46 -7.62 7.15
N ALA A 82 -6.98 -7.21 5.97
CA ALA A 82 -5.59 -7.41 5.58
C ALA A 82 -4.62 -6.65 6.51
N LEU A 83 -4.90 -5.38 6.80
CA LEU A 83 -4.08 -4.57 7.70
C LEU A 83 -4.08 -5.11 9.14
N LYS A 84 -5.22 -5.61 9.63
CA LYS A 84 -5.31 -6.31 10.91
C LYS A 84 -4.40 -7.55 10.92
N GLY A 85 -4.41 -8.35 9.85
CA GLY A 85 -3.52 -9.51 9.69
C GLY A 85 -2.03 -9.15 9.58
N LEU A 86 -1.71 -7.95 9.08
CA LEU A 86 -0.35 -7.40 9.04
C LEU A 86 0.07 -6.74 10.37
N GLY A 87 -0.81 -6.66 11.36
CA GLY A 87 -0.55 -6.01 12.65
C GLY A 87 -0.72 -4.48 12.68
N ASP A 88 -1.11 -3.85 11.57
CA ASP A 88 -1.36 -2.40 11.50
C ASP A 88 -2.79 -2.07 11.97
N VAL A 89 -2.99 -2.16 13.29
CA VAL A 89 -4.29 -1.98 13.94
C VAL A 89 -4.84 -0.56 13.72
N ALA A 90 -3.99 0.46 13.71
CA ALA A 90 -4.40 1.84 13.52
C ALA A 90 -5.03 2.05 12.13
N LYS A 91 -4.35 1.58 11.06
CA LYS A 91 -4.90 1.69 9.70
C LYS A 91 -6.08 0.74 9.49
N ALA A 92 -6.11 -0.41 10.15
CA ALA A 92 -7.27 -1.30 10.12
C ALA A 92 -8.53 -0.61 10.68
N ARG A 93 -8.41 0.07 11.83
CA ARG A 93 -9.51 0.84 12.44
C ARG A 93 -10.01 1.95 11.53
N TYR A 94 -9.10 2.69 10.88
CA TYR A 94 -9.47 3.69 9.88
C TYR A 94 -10.29 3.08 8.74
N CYS A 95 -9.87 1.91 8.23
CA CYS A 95 -10.59 1.24 7.15
C CYS A 95 -12.00 0.81 7.60
N PHE A 96 -12.16 0.24 8.80
CA PHE A 96 -13.49 -0.13 9.30
C PHE A 96 -14.39 1.09 9.54
N ASN A 97 -13.84 2.22 10.02
CA ASN A 97 -14.60 3.46 10.10
C ASN A 97 -15.07 3.93 8.72
N LYS A 98 -14.21 3.84 7.69
CA LYS A 98 -14.61 4.12 6.30
C LYS A 98 -15.74 3.20 5.83
N VAL A 99 -15.73 1.92 6.19
CA VAL A 99 -16.85 1.01 5.88
C VAL A 99 -18.15 1.52 6.48
N LEU A 100 -18.14 1.97 7.75
CA LEU A 100 -19.34 2.50 8.42
C LEU A 100 -19.84 3.82 7.82
N ASN A 101 -18.98 4.59 7.16
CA ASN A 101 -19.40 5.80 6.43
C ASN A 101 -20.15 5.45 5.14
N TYR A 102 -19.79 4.34 4.46
CA TYR A 102 -20.49 3.86 3.27
C TYR A 102 -21.71 2.98 3.62
N ASP A 103 -21.62 2.19 4.69
CA ASP A 103 -22.66 1.28 5.18
C ASP A 103 -22.68 1.30 6.72
N ALA A 104 -23.49 2.20 7.28
CA ALA A 104 -23.63 2.37 8.72
C ALA A 104 -24.26 1.16 9.44
N THR A 105 -24.92 0.27 8.68
CA THR A 105 -25.59 -0.93 9.22
C THR A 105 -24.68 -2.15 9.27
N ASN A 106 -23.46 -2.05 8.72
CA ASN A 106 -22.50 -3.14 8.65
C ASN A 106 -22.10 -3.65 10.05
N THR A 107 -22.65 -4.80 10.44
CA THR A 107 -22.39 -5.41 11.75
C THR A 107 -20.95 -5.90 11.87
N ASP A 108 -20.41 -6.48 10.80
CA ASP A 108 -19.05 -7.02 10.79
C ASP A 108 -18.02 -5.93 11.09
N ALA A 109 -18.14 -4.75 10.45
CA ALA A 109 -17.25 -3.62 10.69
C ALA A 109 -17.32 -3.12 12.14
N LYS A 110 -18.52 -3.06 12.73
CA LYS A 110 -18.71 -2.70 14.16
C LYS A 110 -18.03 -3.72 15.07
N THR A 111 -18.22 -5.01 14.82
CA THR A 111 -17.58 -6.09 15.58
C THR A 111 -16.06 -6.01 15.48
N GLN A 112 -15.51 -5.81 14.28
CA GLN A 112 -14.07 -5.66 14.11
C GLN A 112 -13.53 -4.43 14.84
N MET A 113 -14.24 -3.29 14.81
CA MET A 113 -13.83 -2.09 15.55
C MET A 113 -13.84 -2.29 17.07
N ALA A 114 -14.86 -2.97 17.61
CA ALA A 114 -14.92 -3.31 19.04
C ALA A 114 -13.74 -4.21 19.45
N GLN A 115 -13.44 -5.24 18.65
CA GLN A 115 -12.30 -6.13 18.88
C GLN A 115 -10.94 -5.41 18.85
N LEU A 116 -10.81 -4.36 18.02
CA LEU A 116 -9.58 -3.55 17.94
C LEU A 116 -9.51 -2.43 18.98
N GLY A 117 -10.62 -2.09 19.63
CA GLY A 117 -10.70 -1.12 20.73
C GLY A 117 -10.43 -1.76 22.09
N ALA A 118 -10.76 -3.05 22.23
CA ALA A 118 -10.37 -3.90 23.36
C ALA A 118 -8.88 -4.27 23.27
N SER A 119 -7.98 -3.30 23.45
CA SER A 119 -6.62 -3.65 23.84
C SER A 119 -6.67 -4.13 25.30
N VAL A 120 -6.20 -5.37 25.49
CA VAL A 120 -5.98 -6.05 26.76
C VAL A 120 -5.49 -5.07 27.82
N GLU A 121 -6.25 -4.88 28.89
CA GLU A 121 -5.68 -4.43 30.16
C GLU A 121 -4.62 -5.48 30.53
N VAL A 122 -3.36 -5.17 30.25
CA VAL A 122 -2.28 -5.81 31.00
C VAL A 122 -2.39 -5.18 32.38
N GLU A 123 -3.22 -5.76 33.25
CA GLU A 123 -3.06 -5.53 34.67
C GLU A 123 -1.61 -5.87 34.98
N ALA A 124 -0.86 -4.90 35.49
CA ALA A 124 0.46 -5.16 36.02
C ALA A 124 0.28 -6.10 37.22
N VAL A 125 0.39 -7.40 36.97
CA VAL A 125 0.35 -8.43 38.01
C VAL A 125 1.62 -8.25 38.85
N THR A 126 1.50 -7.43 39.90
CA THR A 126 2.58 -7.21 40.87
C THR A 126 2.78 -8.41 41.79
N GLN A 127 1.80 -9.33 41.86
CA GLN A 127 1.91 -10.62 42.54
C GLN A 127 1.18 -11.71 41.77
N LEU A 128 1.84 -12.86 41.60
CA LEU A 128 1.30 -14.04 40.93
C LEU A 128 -0.04 -14.46 41.58
N PRO A 129 -1.15 -14.57 40.83
CA PRO A 129 -2.43 -15.01 41.39
C PRO A 129 -2.28 -16.40 42.01
N GLN A 130 -2.86 -16.61 43.20
CA GLN A 130 -2.72 -17.87 43.96
C GLN A 130 -3.18 -19.12 43.18
N GLU A 131 -4.02 -18.94 42.16
CA GLU A 131 -4.44 -20.00 41.24
C GLU A 131 -3.29 -20.58 40.38
N PHE A 132 -2.20 -19.84 40.17
CA PHE A 132 -1.02 -20.33 39.44
C PHE A 132 -0.03 -21.10 40.32
N ALA A 133 -0.12 -20.96 41.65
CA ALA A 133 0.76 -21.69 42.58
C ALA A 133 0.47 -23.20 42.60
N SER A 134 -0.76 -23.61 42.28
CA SER A 134 -1.17 -25.02 42.22
C SER A 134 -0.80 -25.74 40.90
N MET A 135 -0.40 -25.00 39.87
CA MET A 135 0.05 -25.56 38.58
C MET A 135 1.53 -25.98 38.57
N VAL A 136 2.30 -25.64 39.62
CA VAL A 136 3.75 -25.94 39.69
C VAL A 136 4.01 -27.33 40.31
N THR A 137 3.03 -28.01 40.90
CA THR A 137 3.28 -29.19 41.74
C THR A 137 2.66 -30.52 41.31
N ASN A 138 2.00 -30.65 40.16
CA ASN A 138 1.40 -31.95 39.81
C ASN A 138 1.75 -32.47 38.40
N GLU A 139 2.15 -33.75 38.39
CA GLU A 139 2.53 -34.61 37.27
C GLU A 139 1.53 -34.66 36.09
N PRO A 140 1.98 -35.06 34.88
CA PRO A 140 1.27 -34.85 33.64
C PRO A 140 0.04 -35.76 33.52
N THR A 141 -1.15 -35.19 33.65
CA THR A 141 -2.39 -35.87 33.27
C THR A 141 -2.79 -35.50 31.83
N LYS A 142 -3.01 -36.54 31.03
CA LYS A 142 -3.29 -36.53 29.58
C LYS A 142 -4.36 -35.49 29.21
N ALA A 143 -3.95 -34.48 28.45
CA ALA A 143 -4.87 -33.56 27.78
C ALA A 143 -5.67 -34.27 26.68
N LYS A 144 -6.97 -33.99 26.63
CA LYS A 144 -7.86 -34.37 25.53
C LYS A 144 -7.41 -33.67 24.23
N PRO A 145 -7.56 -34.29 23.05
CA PRO A 145 -7.13 -33.69 21.79
C PRO A 145 -8.05 -32.50 21.45
N VAL A 146 -7.50 -31.29 21.51
CA VAL A 146 -8.05 -30.14 20.81
C VAL A 146 -7.67 -30.33 19.34
N THR A 147 -8.66 -30.53 18.48
CA THR A 147 -8.45 -30.53 17.02
C THR A 147 -7.90 -29.17 16.58
N PRO A 148 -6.71 -29.11 15.99
CA PRO A 148 -6.17 -27.85 15.48
C PRO A 148 -6.99 -27.38 14.27
N GLU A 149 -7.36 -26.09 14.27
CA GLU A 149 -7.79 -25.38 13.06
C GLU A 149 -6.76 -25.60 11.94
N PRO A 150 -7.20 -25.67 10.66
CA PRO A 150 -6.32 -26.02 9.56
C PRO A 150 -5.24 -24.95 9.42
N VAL A 151 -4.03 -25.30 9.86
CA VAL A 151 -2.80 -24.61 9.52
C VAL A 151 -2.67 -24.70 8.01
N VAL A 152 -2.81 -23.56 7.32
CA VAL A 152 -2.50 -23.46 5.90
C VAL A 152 -1.12 -24.10 5.70
N SER A 153 -1.09 -25.22 4.98
CA SER A 153 0.12 -26.01 4.86
C SER A 153 1.19 -25.17 4.16
N LYS A 154 2.47 -25.36 4.53
CA LYS A 154 3.59 -24.70 3.83
C LYS A 154 3.55 -24.94 2.30
N SER A 155 2.88 -26.02 1.85
CA SER A 155 2.59 -26.32 0.44
C SER A 155 1.74 -25.24 -0.22
N ALA A 156 0.64 -24.84 0.42
CA ALA A 156 -0.25 -23.83 -0.14
C ALA A 156 0.45 -22.47 -0.31
N GLN A 157 1.30 -22.07 0.63
CA GLN A 157 2.06 -20.82 0.50
C GLN A 157 3.05 -20.87 -0.68
N ALA A 158 3.75 -21.99 -0.86
CA ALA A 158 4.67 -22.19 -1.99
C ALA A 158 3.93 -22.20 -3.34
N GLU A 159 2.75 -22.82 -3.40
CA GLU A 159 1.90 -22.82 -4.59
C GLU A 159 1.40 -21.42 -4.94
N ILE A 160 0.97 -20.63 -3.95
CA ILE A 160 0.56 -19.24 -4.18
C ILE A 160 1.76 -18.41 -4.65
N ASP A 161 2.95 -18.61 -4.07
CA ASP A 161 4.15 -17.89 -4.48
C ASP A 161 4.60 -18.22 -5.91
N ALA A 162 4.49 -19.48 -6.33
CA ALA A 162 4.74 -19.91 -7.70
C ALA A 162 3.71 -19.31 -8.68
N LEU A 163 2.44 -19.21 -8.27
CA LEU A 163 1.36 -18.67 -9.11
C LEU A 163 1.35 -17.14 -9.20
N PHE A 164 1.90 -16.46 -8.18
CA PHE A 164 1.90 -15.01 -8.02
C PHE A 164 3.27 -14.49 -7.59
N PRO A 165 4.34 -14.65 -8.40
CA PRO A 165 5.69 -14.26 -7.98
C PRO A 165 5.74 -12.78 -7.57
N SER A 166 6.14 -12.55 -6.33
CA SER A 166 6.44 -11.21 -5.84
C SER A 166 7.79 -10.79 -6.42
N SER A 167 7.95 -9.56 -6.93
CA SER A 167 9.23 -9.04 -7.44
C SER A 167 10.32 -8.82 -6.37
N LYS A 168 10.26 -9.56 -5.25
CA LYS A 168 11.23 -9.53 -4.15
C LYS A 168 11.53 -10.95 -3.67
N SER A 169 12.30 -11.70 -4.46
CA SER A 169 13.03 -12.89 -3.99
C SER A 169 14.35 -13.02 -4.76
N SER A 170 15.29 -12.13 -4.47
CA SER A 170 16.68 -12.33 -4.88
C SER A 170 17.61 -11.73 -3.83
N LYS A 171 17.92 -12.53 -2.80
CA LYS A 171 19.20 -12.48 -2.10
C LYS A 171 19.58 -13.89 -1.66
N LYS A 172 20.36 -14.57 -2.48
CA LYS A 172 21.41 -15.48 -2.01
C LYS A 172 22.69 -15.00 -2.67
N GLU A 173 23.56 -14.41 -1.87
CA GLU A 173 24.90 -14.01 -2.26
C GLU A 173 25.72 -15.26 -2.62
N THR A 174 26.43 -15.18 -3.74
CA THR A 174 27.73 -15.85 -3.87
C THR A 174 28.62 -14.85 -4.60
N GLN A 175 29.70 -14.47 -3.92
CA GLN A 175 30.66 -13.46 -4.34
C GLN A 175 31.52 -13.98 -5.50
N GLN A 176 31.70 -13.16 -6.53
CA GLN A 176 32.93 -13.11 -7.33
C GLN A 176 33.16 -11.66 -7.81
N PRO A 177 34.42 -11.18 -7.85
CA PRO A 177 34.75 -9.76 -8.02
C PRO A 177 34.56 -9.29 -9.48
N PRO A 178 34.21 -8.00 -9.71
CA PRO A 178 33.98 -7.49 -11.06
C PRO A 178 35.30 -7.17 -11.76
N LYS A 179 35.44 -7.55 -13.03
CA LYS A 179 36.37 -6.92 -13.98
C LYS A 179 35.60 -5.92 -14.86
N PRO A 180 36.25 -4.84 -15.31
CA PRO A 180 35.58 -3.65 -15.81
C PRO A 180 35.40 -3.70 -17.33
N SER A 181 34.21 -3.30 -17.80
CA SER A 181 34.03 -2.83 -19.19
C SER A 181 32.68 -2.12 -19.34
N SER A 182 32.76 -0.79 -19.19
CA SER A 182 32.21 0.25 -20.08
C SER A 182 30.79 0.16 -20.66
N THR A 183 30.04 1.23 -20.37
CA THR A 183 29.06 1.94 -21.22
C THR A 183 27.79 1.20 -21.65
N GLN A 184 26.68 1.51 -21.00
CA GLN A 184 25.69 2.47 -21.51
C GLN A 184 24.72 2.85 -20.38
N THR A 185 24.55 4.15 -20.18
CA THR A 185 23.66 4.79 -19.21
C THR A 185 22.23 4.75 -19.73
N ASP A 186 21.47 3.70 -19.39
CA ASP A 186 20.01 3.73 -19.47
C ASP A 186 19.46 4.22 -18.13
N SER A 187 19.22 5.53 -18.06
CA SER A 187 18.38 6.11 -17.01
C SER A 187 16.99 5.50 -17.13
N PRO A 188 16.46 4.80 -16.12
CA PRO A 188 15.12 4.22 -16.20
C PRO A 188 14.11 5.35 -16.33
N GLN A 189 13.45 5.45 -17.48
CA GLN A 189 12.34 6.39 -17.70
C GLN A 189 11.24 6.07 -16.69
N LEU A 190 11.20 6.87 -15.62
CA LEU A 190 10.33 6.66 -14.49
C LEU A 190 8.93 7.16 -14.86
N ASN A 191 7.95 6.26 -14.85
CA ASN A 191 6.57 6.58 -15.16
C ASN A 191 6.01 7.53 -14.07
N PRO A 192 5.37 8.68 -14.40
CA PRO A 192 4.91 9.67 -13.41
C PRO A 192 4.07 9.06 -12.30
N LEU A 193 3.19 8.14 -12.65
CA LEU A 193 2.34 7.43 -11.71
C LEU A 193 3.12 6.55 -10.73
N GLN A 194 4.25 5.96 -11.16
CA GLN A 194 5.15 5.22 -10.27
C GLN A 194 5.92 6.15 -9.35
N LEU A 195 6.44 7.28 -9.85
CA LEU A 195 7.09 8.29 -9.02
C LEU A 195 6.10 8.78 -7.95
N LEU A 196 4.90 9.22 -8.34
CA LEU A 196 3.86 9.69 -7.42
C LEU A 196 3.41 8.63 -6.41
N THR A 197 3.26 7.38 -6.86
CA THR A 197 2.88 6.27 -5.98
C THR A 197 3.98 5.96 -4.97
N GLN A 198 5.26 6.08 -5.37
CA GLN A 198 6.39 5.89 -4.47
C GLN A 198 6.50 7.05 -3.49
N LEU A 199 6.43 8.30 -3.95
CA LEU A 199 6.52 9.50 -3.11
C LEU A 199 5.45 9.53 -2.01
N ARG A 200 4.23 9.08 -2.32
CA ARG A 200 3.11 9.01 -1.35
C ARG A 200 3.31 7.98 -0.22
N ARG A 201 4.23 7.02 -0.38
CA ARG A 201 4.40 5.89 0.56
C ARG A 201 5.62 6.01 1.46
N LEU A 202 6.41 7.07 1.32
CA LEU A 202 7.67 7.23 2.03
C LEU A 202 7.45 7.52 3.51
N SER A 203 8.18 6.80 4.35
CA SER A 203 8.30 7.17 5.77
C SER A 203 9.04 8.51 5.91
N PRO A 204 8.88 9.23 7.04
CA PRO A 204 9.61 10.49 7.28
C PRO A 204 11.13 10.37 7.12
N GLU A 205 11.70 9.19 7.41
CA GLU A 205 13.12 8.89 7.27
C GLU A 205 13.52 8.72 5.79
N GLU A 206 12.66 8.09 4.99
CA GLU A 206 12.86 7.87 3.55
C GLU A 206 12.63 9.14 2.71
N LYS A 207 11.81 10.08 3.21
CA LYS A 207 11.57 11.39 2.58
C LYS A 207 12.87 12.17 2.32
N SER A 208 13.84 12.08 3.22
CA SER A 208 15.13 12.78 3.07
C SER A 208 15.89 12.41 1.79
N ARG A 209 15.87 11.14 1.39
CA ARG A 209 16.52 10.66 0.16
C ARG A 209 15.72 11.04 -1.07
N ALA A 210 14.39 10.94 -0.97
CA ALA A 210 13.50 11.33 -2.05
C ALA A 210 13.53 12.83 -2.33
N TYR A 211 13.68 13.67 -1.30
CA TYR A 211 13.84 15.12 -1.48
C TYR A 211 15.09 15.46 -2.27
N ARG A 212 16.24 14.82 -1.95
CA ARG A 212 17.46 15.00 -2.74
C ARG A 212 17.28 14.58 -4.19
N TYR A 213 16.62 13.45 -4.43
CA TYR A 213 16.35 12.98 -5.79
C TYR A 213 15.45 13.95 -6.57
N VAL A 214 14.35 14.38 -5.95
CA VAL A 214 13.36 15.25 -6.60
C VAL A 214 13.92 16.64 -6.91
N VAL A 215 14.74 17.20 -6.02
CA VAL A 215 15.41 18.48 -6.29
C VAL A 215 16.51 18.36 -7.35
N SER A 216 17.09 17.16 -7.53
CA SER A 216 18.08 16.90 -8.58
C SER A 216 17.50 16.68 -9.98
N LEU A 217 16.17 16.68 -10.13
CA LEU A 217 15.52 16.52 -11.43
C LEU A 217 15.86 17.68 -12.37
N THR A 218 16.08 17.34 -13.63
CA THR A 218 16.34 18.31 -14.70
C THR A 218 15.08 18.61 -15.52
N PRO A 219 15.03 19.71 -16.29
CA PRO A 219 13.90 20.01 -17.16
C PRO A 219 13.51 18.87 -18.11
N THR A 220 14.49 18.10 -18.58
CA THR A 220 14.25 16.93 -19.45
C THR A 220 13.54 15.78 -18.73
N ASP A 221 13.79 15.60 -17.43
CA ASP A 221 13.12 14.55 -16.64
C ASP A 221 11.64 14.86 -16.40
N LEU A 222 11.28 16.15 -16.43
CA LEU A 222 9.92 16.62 -16.18
C LEU A 222 8.98 16.37 -17.37
N ASP A 223 9.49 15.95 -18.53
CA ASP A 223 8.69 15.54 -19.68
C ASP A 223 7.65 14.47 -19.34
N MET A 224 7.88 13.72 -18.26
CA MET A 224 6.93 12.77 -17.72
C MET A 224 5.58 13.42 -17.35
N PHE A 225 5.56 14.71 -16.99
CA PHE A 225 4.35 15.45 -16.61
C PHE A 225 3.65 16.18 -17.77
N LYS A 226 4.02 15.92 -19.04
CA LYS A 226 3.39 16.54 -20.22
C LYS A 226 1.87 16.37 -20.27
N SER A 227 1.33 15.27 -19.74
CA SER A 227 -0.11 15.00 -19.68
C SER A 227 -0.84 15.81 -18.59
N GLY A 228 -0.09 16.42 -17.68
CA GLY A 228 -0.56 17.35 -16.66
C GLY A 228 0.11 17.14 -15.31
N VAL A 229 0.22 18.23 -14.56
CA VAL A 229 0.87 18.25 -13.24
C VAL A 229 -0.17 18.02 -12.13
N ASP A 230 0.13 17.09 -11.23
CA ASP A 230 -0.70 16.75 -10.07
C ASP A 230 -0.37 17.66 -8.86
N SER A 231 -1.37 17.99 -8.05
CA SER A 231 -1.19 18.84 -6.86
C SER A 231 -0.31 18.17 -5.79
N ASN A 232 -0.43 16.85 -5.60
CA ASN A 232 0.39 16.13 -4.62
C ASN A 232 1.86 16.09 -5.06
N PHE A 233 2.11 16.05 -6.38
CA PHE A 233 3.47 16.15 -6.91
C PHE A 233 4.09 17.51 -6.57
N LEU A 234 3.37 18.58 -6.90
CA LEU A 234 3.86 19.94 -6.68
C LEU A 234 4.08 20.21 -5.20
N GLU A 235 3.16 19.78 -4.34
CA GLU A 235 3.31 19.88 -2.90
C GLU A 235 4.58 19.16 -2.42
N PHE A 236 4.81 17.92 -2.86
CA PHE A 236 6.04 17.19 -2.54
C PHE A 236 7.30 17.86 -3.09
N TYR A 237 7.24 18.39 -4.32
CA TYR A 237 8.36 19.09 -4.96
C TYR A 237 8.73 20.35 -4.17
N LEU A 238 7.74 21.14 -3.75
CA LEU A 238 7.96 22.32 -2.92
C LEU A 238 8.42 21.95 -1.49
N GLU A 239 7.89 20.87 -0.90
CA GLU A 239 8.38 20.32 0.37
C GLU A 239 9.86 19.95 0.26
N ALA A 240 10.27 19.31 -0.85
CA ALA A 240 11.65 18.93 -1.08
C ALA A 240 12.59 20.14 -1.15
N ILE A 241 12.18 21.21 -1.83
CA ILE A 241 12.95 22.48 -1.90
C ILE A 241 13.04 23.13 -0.51
N ALA A 242 11.93 23.16 0.24
CA ALA A 242 11.89 23.75 1.57
C ALA A 242 12.77 22.98 2.57
N ASN A 243 12.86 21.66 2.46
CA ASN A 243 13.58 20.80 3.43
C ASN A 243 15.00 20.42 3.01
N THR A 244 15.42 20.70 1.77
CA THR A 244 16.79 20.43 1.31
C THR A 244 17.66 21.68 1.47
N THR A 245 18.89 21.50 1.98
CA THR A 245 19.85 22.59 2.20
C THR A 245 20.75 22.84 1.00
N ASP A 246 21.05 21.78 0.24
CA ASP A 246 21.95 21.80 -0.92
C ASP A 246 21.11 21.77 -2.20
N ILE A 247 20.57 22.93 -2.58
CA ILE A 247 19.72 23.10 -3.76
C ILE A 247 20.42 24.06 -4.72
N ASP A 248 20.34 23.78 -6.02
CA ASP A 248 20.72 24.73 -7.06
C ASP A 248 19.51 25.61 -7.41
N PRO A 249 19.49 26.90 -7.02
CA PRO A 249 18.34 27.77 -7.26
C PRO A 249 18.06 27.99 -8.75
N GLN A 250 19.08 27.92 -9.61
CA GLN A 250 18.90 28.11 -11.06
C GLN A 250 18.23 26.90 -11.67
N LEU A 251 18.67 25.68 -11.31
CA LEU A 251 18.05 24.45 -11.77
C LEU A 251 16.59 24.36 -11.30
N VAL A 252 16.32 24.67 -10.04
CA VAL A 252 14.95 24.66 -9.48
C VAL A 252 14.06 25.67 -10.21
N ALA A 253 14.54 26.88 -10.49
CA ALA A 253 13.79 27.88 -11.24
C ALA A 253 13.48 27.42 -12.68
N GLN A 254 14.43 26.77 -13.36
CA GLN A 254 14.22 26.19 -14.70
C GLN A 254 13.18 25.05 -14.68
N CYS A 255 13.23 24.21 -13.66
CA CYS A 255 12.28 23.11 -13.47
C CYS A 255 10.86 23.64 -13.20
N LEU A 256 10.69 24.63 -12.32
CA LEU A 256 9.40 25.28 -12.08
C LEU A 256 8.87 25.99 -13.33
N ALA A 257 9.74 26.67 -14.10
CA ALA A 257 9.36 27.28 -15.38
C ALA A 257 8.99 26.26 -16.46
N THR A 258 9.48 25.03 -16.36
CA THR A 258 9.11 23.92 -17.24
C THR A 258 7.75 23.35 -16.82
N LEU A 259 7.57 23.09 -15.53
CA LEU A 259 6.29 22.64 -14.97
C LEU A 259 5.16 23.64 -15.24
N SER A 260 5.44 24.95 -15.20
CA SER A 260 4.44 25.98 -15.47
C SER A 260 3.86 25.96 -16.88
N LYS A 261 4.53 25.27 -17.82
CA LYS A 261 4.04 25.12 -19.20
C LYS A 261 3.12 23.92 -19.36
N PHE A 262 3.05 23.01 -18.39
CA PHE A 262 2.26 21.80 -18.50
C PHE A 262 0.80 22.00 -18.08
N PRO A 263 -0.14 21.21 -18.63
CA PRO A 263 -1.55 21.29 -18.27
C PRO A 263 -1.75 21.12 -16.75
N ARG A 264 -2.80 21.74 -16.21
CA ARG A 264 -3.18 21.65 -14.79
C ARG A 264 -2.17 22.22 -13.78
N TYR A 265 -1.05 22.81 -14.21
CA TYR A 265 -0.08 23.42 -13.29
C TYR A 265 -0.71 24.52 -12.42
N SER A 266 -1.36 25.52 -13.02
CA SER A 266 -1.95 26.64 -12.28
C SER A 266 -3.02 26.16 -11.29
N LEU A 267 -3.91 25.25 -11.71
CA LEU A 267 -4.92 24.66 -10.83
C LEU A 267 -4.25 23.91 -9.67
N SER A 268 -3.27 23.06 -9.95
CA SER A 268 -2.55 22.30 -8.94
C SER A 268 -1.79 23.20 -7.97
N MET A 269 -1.22 24.32 -8.44
CA MET A 269 -0.51 25.31 -7.63
C MET A 269 -1.45 26.06 -6.67
N THR A 270 -2.72 26.29 -7.05
CA THR A 270 -3.72 26.88 -6.13
C THR A 270 -4.07 25.97 -4.96
N MET A 271 -3.89 24.65 -5.11
CA MET A 271 -4.18 23.66 -4.07
C MET A 271 -3.02 23.49 -3.07
N VAL A 272 -1.83 24.04 -3.36
CA VAL A 272 -0.66 23.94 -2.49
C VAL A 272 -0.72 24.95 -1.34
N ASP A 273 -0.33 24.52 -0.13
CA ASP A 273 -0.31 25.35 1.08
C ASP A 273 0.40 26.71 0.80
N PRO A 274 -0.28 27.85 1.01
CA PRO A 274 0.31 29.18 0.86
C PRO A 274 1.60 29.39 1.66
N LYS A 275 1.72 28.78 2.85
CA LYS A 275 2.93 28.88 3.69
C LYS A 275 4.12 28.20 3.03
N LEU A 276 3.88 27.07 2.38
CA LEU A 276 4.91 26.32 1.66
C LEU A 276 5.38 27.09 0.42
N ARG A 277 4.45 27.69 -0.33
CA ARG A 277 4.78 28.57 -1.46
C ARG A 277 5.65 29.74 -1.03
N GLN A 278 5.31 30.39 0.09
CA GLN A 278 6.11 31.49 0.64
C GLN A 278 7.51 31.04 1.09
N ALA A 279 7.62 29.84 1.69
CA ALA A 279 8.90 29.26 2.11
C ALA A 279 9.81 28.90 0.92
N VAL A 280 9.25 28.51 -0.22
CA VAL A 280 10.04 28.29 -1.44
C VAL A 280 10.42 29.61 -2.11
N GLN A 281 9.51 30.58 -2.13
CA GLN A 281 9.79 31.91 -2.70
C GLN A 281 10.98 32.60 -2.02
N SER A 282 11.14 32.42 -0.71
CA SER A 282 12.28 32.99 0.04
C SER A 282 13.61 32.28 -0.26
N LYS A 283 13.58 30.98 -0.61
CA LYS A 283 14.78 30.21 -0.97
C LYS A 283 15.19 30.36 -2.44
N VAL A 284 14.23 30.53 -3.34
CA VAL A 284 14.46 30.62 -4.79
C VAL A 284 13.83 31.90 -5.33
N PRO A 285 14.48 33.06 -5.14
CA PRO A 285 13.97 34.33 -5.64
C PRO A 285 13.96 34.31 -7.18
N GLY A 286 12.76 34.24 -7.76
CA GLY A 286 12.56 34.14 -9.22
C GLY A 286 11.74 32.93 -9.67
N ALA A 287 11.37 32.03 -8.75
CA ALA A 287 10.39 30.98 -9.02
C ALA A 287 9.01 31.57 -9.36
N ARG A 288 8.39 31.10 -10.45
CA ARG A 288 6.99 31.44 -10.81
C ARG A 288 6.03 30.52 -10.06
N LEU A 289 5.53 30.99 -8.92
CA LEU A 289 4.65 30.25 -8.00
C LEU A 289 3.19 30.79 -8.01
N ASP A 290 2.93 31.75 -8.90
CA ASP A 290 1.71 32.51 -9.12
C ASP A 290 1.03 32.19 -10.47
#